data_AF-A0AAP0L1I9-F1
#
_entry.id   AF-A0AAP0L1I9-F1
#
_cell.length_a   1.000
_cell.length_b   1.000
_cell.length_c   1.000
_cell.angle_alpha   90.00
_cell.angle_beta   90.00
_cell.angle_gamma   90.00
#
_symmetry.space_group_name_H-M   'P 1'
#
loop_
_entity.id
_entity.type
_entity.pdbx_description
1 polymer ?
#
loop_
_entity_poly.entity_id
_entity_poly.type
_entity_poly.pdbx_seq_one_letter_code
_entity_poly.pdbx_strand_id
1 'polypeptide(L)'
;MLCKRSLNTVIVASMMGLALLILFFSGFFEFPYTAPTIPTVLGDNLAKPTSQINKSDPFKDFVEGIQEMGFSNGLCPVQEKAQGIVFGEELLCFLSALQSVGDCGGLKMGHVSVLVKGWTWIPDNLENLYSCGCGLSCLWTKSGVLADDPDALLFETTTPPMVRRKGGPLRVYMDLEPGRKRSGVEDIFISYHAGDDVQSTYAGALFHNNRNYHVSPSKNNKTLVYWSSSRCLPDRNQLASELLNLLPHHSFGKCMNNVGGPDMALVMYPECANDVNAAPKWWDHLHCAMSHYKFVLAIENTMTESYVTEKLFYALDSGAVPIYFGAPNVWDFIPPHSIIDGTKFSSMAELASYVKSLANDPVAYAEYHAWRRCGVMGNYGKTRAASLDTLPCRLCEFISRKGGRNA
;
A
#
# COMPACT_ATOMS: atom_id res chain seq x y z
N MET A 1 37.10 53.08 -11.75
CA MET A 1 36.01 53.39 -12.70
C MET A 1 35.12 52.16 -12.83
N LEU A 2 33.94 52.17 -12.19
CA LEU A 2 32.87 51.19 -12.41
C LEU A 2 31.57 51.98 -12.43
N CYS A 3 30.88 51.93 -13.56
CA CYS A 3 29.72 52.74 -13.91
C CYS A 3 28.44 52.11 -13.33
N LYS A 4 27.72 52.83 -12.46
CA LYS A 4 26.36 52.48 -12.04
C LYS A 4 25.39 52.88 -13.16
N ARG A 5 24.81 51.90 -13.87
CA ARG A 5 23.62 52.12 -14.73
C ARG A 5 22.38 52.19 -13.83
N SER A 6 21.66 53.31 -13.85
CA SER A 6 20.36 53.43 -13.17
C SER A 6 19.28 52.72 -13.98
N LEU A 7 18.53 51.83 -13.33
CA LEU A 7 17.35 51.18 -13.91
C LEU A 7 16.22 52.22 -14.03
N ASN A 8 15.65 52.38 -15.22
CA ASN A 8 14.64 53.40 -15.52
C ASN A 8 13.27 52.98 -14.97
N THR A 9 12.84 53.57 -13.86
CA THR A 9 11.63 53.26 -13.09
C THR A 9 10.33 53.32 -13.91
N VAL A 10 10.33 54.07 -15.01
CA VAL A 10 9.18 54.20 -15.93
C VAL A 10 8.89 52.89 -16.67
N ILE A 11 9.92 52.10 -17.01
CA ILE A 11 9.75 50.84 -17.75
C ILE A 11 9.15 49.75 -16.84
N VAL A 12 9.57 49.72 -15.57
CA VAL A 12 9.05 48.76 -14.57
C VAL A 12 7.58 49.06 -14.25
N ALA A 13 7.20 50.33 -14.12
CA ALA A 13 5.81 50.73 -13.90
C ALA A 13 4.89 50.40 -15.10
N SER A 14 5.40 50.54 -16.33
CA SER A 14 4.64 50.19 -17.54
C SER A 14 4.42 48.68 -17.70
N MET A 15 5.40 47.85 -17.31
CA MET A 15 5.27 46.39 -17.36
C MET A 15 4.29 45.84 -16.30
N MET A 16 4.22 46.44 -15.11
CA MET A 16 3.24 46.05 -14.08
C MET A 16 1.81 46.47 -14.44
N GLY A 17 1.63 47.61 -15.11
CA GLY A 17 0.31 48.06 -15.57
C GLY A 17 -0.31 47.15 -16.64
N LEU A 18 0.52 46.60 -17.54
CA LEU A 18 0.05 45.69 -18.59
C LEU A 18 -0.35 44.31 -18.02
N ALA A 19 0.35 43.83 -16.99
CA ALA A 19 0.05 42.56 -16.32
C ALA A 19 -1.28 42.60 -15.55
N LEU A 20 -1.61 43.73 -14.91
CA LEU A 20 -2.88 43.91 -14.19
C LEU A 20 -4.09 44.01 -15.13
N LEU A 21 -3.92 44.57 -16.34
CA LEU A 21 -4.95 44.61 -17.36
C LEU A 21 -5.30 43.21 -17.91
N ILE A 22 -4.31 42.33 -18.07
CA ILE A 22 -4.51 40.94 -18.54
C ILE A 22 -5.26 40.11 -17.48
N LEU A 23 -5.03 40.36 -16.19
CA LEU A 23 -5.76 39.71 -15.10
C LEU A 23 -7.23 40.19 -15.00
N PHE A 24 -7.53 41.42 -15.42
CA PHE A 24 -8.88 41.97 -15.38
C PHE A 24 -9.79 41.43 -16.49
N PHE A 25 -9.22 41.02 -17.64
CA PHE A 25 -9.97 40.48 -18.78
C PHE A 25 -10.04 38.94 -18.84
N SER A 26 -9.40 38.21 -17.92
CA SER A 26 -9.36 36.75 -17.92
C SER A 26 -10.45 36.07 -17.06
N GLY A 27 -11.42 36.82 -16.53
CA GLY A 27 -12.66 36.24 -16.00
C GLY A 27 -12.54 35.33 -14.76
N PHE A 28 -11.42 35.38 -14.04
CA PHE A 28 -11.19 34.60 -12.81
C PHE A 28 -11.69 35.31 -11.55
N PHE A 29 -13.00 35.59 -11.45
CA PHE A 29 -13.65 35.88 -10.16
C PHE A 29 -15.14 35.51 -10.23
N GLU A 30 -15.47 34.26 -9.92
CA GLU A 30 -16.81 33.92 -9.43
C GLU A 30 -16.77 33.92 -7.89
N PHE A 31 -17.54 34.83 -7.30
CA PHE A 31 -17.73 34.98 -5.85
C PHE A 31 -18.81 34.02 -5.34
N PRO A 32 -18.77 33.60 -4.05
CA PRO A 32 -19.78 32.72 -3.48
C PRO A 32 -21.11 33.45 -3.33
N TYR A 33 -22.17 32.84 -3.87
CA TYR A 33 -23.55 33.32 -3.73
C TYR A 33 -24.08 33.02 -2.32
N THR A 34 -24.45 34.07 -1.59
CA THR A 34 -25.18 33.98 -0.32
C THR A 34 -26.65 33.66 -0.59
N ALA A 35 -27.13 32.53 -0.08
CA ALA A 35 -28.56 32.19 -0.10
C ALA A 35 -29.34 33.06 0.92
N PRO A 36 -30.54 33.57 0.59
CA PRO A 36 -31.37 34.30 1.54
C PRO A 36 -32.19 33.35 2.43
N THR A 37 -32.42 33.80 3.66
CA THR A 37 -33.24 33.16 4.70
C THR A 37 -34.71 33.62 4.66
N ILE A 38 -35.62 32.68 5.00
CA ILE A 38 -37.00 32.81 5.60
C ILE A 38 -38.18 32.96 4.58
N PRO A 39 -39.42 32.42 4.79
CA PRO A 39 -40.05 31.88 6.03
C PRO A 39 -40.75 30.50 5.96
N THR A 40 -40.97 29.96 7.17
CA THR A 40 -42.00 28.99 7.59
C THR A 40 -43.41 29.30 7.10
N VAL A 41 -44.10 28.29 6.57
CA VAL A 41 -45.57 28.21 6.51
C VAL A 41 -46.03 26.82 6.95
N LEU A 42 -46.89 26.80 7.98
CA LEU A 42 -47.65 25.67 8.52
C LEU A 42 -48.68 25.13 7.50
N GLY A 43 -48.97 23.82 7.54
CA GLY A 43 -50.18 23.26 6.92
C GLY A 43 -50.24 21.72 6.81
N ASP A 44 -50.64 21.09 7.91
CA ASP A 44 -51.47 19.87 8.07
C ASP A 44 -51.38 18.61 7.16
N ASN A 45 -51.07 17.49 7.85
CA ASN A 45 -51.73 16.17 7.85
C ASN A 45 -52.17 15.50 6.53
N LEU A 46 -51.55 14.35 6.19
CA LEU A 46 -52.28 13.09 5.98
C LEU A 46 -51.39 11.82 5.95
N ALA A 47 -51.73 10.89 6.84
CA ALA A 47 -51.64 9.42 6.73
C ALA A 47 -50.27 8.69 6.56
N LYS A 48 -49.94 7.92 7.61
CA LYS A 48 -49.06 6.73 7.57
C LYS A 48 -49.45 5.75 6.46
N PRO A 49 -48.46 5.01 5.95
CA PRO A 49 -48.59 3.56 5.82
C PRO A 49 -47.51 2.84 6.63
N THR A 50 -47.96 2.06 7.60
CA THR A 50 -47.23 0.92 8.17
C THR A 50 -47.01 -0.12 7.07
N SER A 51 -45.76 -0.46 6.75
CA SER A 51 -45.31 -1.85 6.60
C SER A 51 -43.90 -1.94 6.02
N GLN A 52 -43.13 -2.86 6.61
CA GLN A 52 -41.89 -3.49 6.15
C GLN A 52 -40.63 -2.96 6.83
N ILE A 53 -40.25 -3.67 7.89
CA ILE A 53 -38.86 -3.82 8.31
C ILE A 53 -38.14 -4.41 7.10
N ASN A 54 -37.54 -3.55 6.28
CA ASN A 54 -36.49 -3.95 5.37
C ASN A 54 -35.42 -4.57 6.26
N LYS A 55 -35.20 -5.89 6.15
CA LYS A 55 -33.95 -6.49 6.62
C LYS A 55 -32.84 -5.75 5.89
N SER A 56 -32.21 -4.80 6.57
CA SER A 56 -31.00 -4.14 6.07
C SER A 56 -30.01 -5.25 5.76
N ASP A 57 -29.43 -5.19 4.56
CA ASP A 57 -28.30 -6.03 4.19
C ASP A 57 -27.21 -5.80 5.25
N PRO A 58 -26.79 -6.82 6.01
CA PRO A 58 -25.84 -6.65 7.11
C PRO A 58 -24.46 -6.16 6.65
N PHE A 59 -24.24 -6.08 5.33
CA PHE A 59 -23.02 -5.55 4.72
C PHE A 59 -23.20 -4.15 4.09
N LYS A 60 -24.35 -3.48 4.26
CA LYS A 60 -24.59 -2.16 3.63
C LYS A 60 -23.83 -1.01 4.30
N ASP A 61 -23.49 -1.16 5.58
CA ASP A 61 -22.71 -0.19 6.34
C ASP A 61 -21.59 -0.92 7.07
N PHE A 62 -20.67 -1.51 6.31
CA PHE A 62 -19.54 -2.28 6.87
C PHE A 62 -18.71 -1.47 7.90
N VAL A 63 -18.54 -0.17 7.65
CA VAL A 63 -17.81 0.74 8.55
C VAL A 63 -18.59 0.99 9.85
N GLU A 64 -19.91 1.17 9.79
CA GLU A 64 -20.76 1.35 10.98
C GLU A 64 -20.94 0.04 11.75
N GLY A 65 -21.10 -1.09 11.04
CA GLY A 65 -21.19 -2.42 11.64
C GLY A 65 -19.94 -2.82 12.43
N ILE A 66 -18.75 -2.40 12.01
CA ILE A 66 -17.51 -2.59 12.78
C ILE A 66 -17.53 -1.78 14.10
N GLN A 67 -18.18 -0.62 14.12
CA GLN A 67 -18.28 0.25 15.28
C GLN A 67 -19.39 -0.19 16.25
N GLU A 68 -20.52 -0.69 15.74
CA GLU A 68 -21.67 -1.15 16.53
C GLU A 68 -21.49 -2.55 17.16
N MET A 69 -20.65 -3.41 16.56
CA MET A 69 -20.33 -4.73 17.09
C MET A 69 -19.41 -4.64 18.33
N GLY A 70 -20.03 -4.29 19.46
CA GLY A 70 -19.46 -4.33 20.80
C GLY A 70 -19.19 -5.76 21.27
N PHE A 71 -18.08 -6.34 20.83
CA PHE A 71 -17.59 -7.61 21.35
C PHE A 71 -16.79 -7.38 22.63
N SER A 72 -17.42 -7.73 23.75
CA SER A 72 -16.75 -8.01 25.01
C SER A 72 -16.00 -9.33 24.87
N ASN A 73 -14.74 -9.27 24.44
CA ASN A 73 -13.62 -10.09 24.92
C ASN A 73 -12.38 -9.86 24.06
N GLY A 74 -11.50 -8.99 24.58
CA GLY A 74 -10.03 -9.04 24.48
C GLY A 74 -9.38 -9.18 23.11
N LEU A 75 -8.69 -8.12 22.67
CA LEU A 75 -7.40 -8.22 21.96
C LEU A 75 -6.69 -6.86 21.76
N CYS A 76 -6.95 -5.87 22.60
CA CYS A 76 -6.15 -4.66 22.65
C CYS A 76 -5.98 -4.28 24.13
N PRO A 77 -4.78 -4.42 24.74
CA PRO A 77 -4.55 -3.94 26.10
C PRO A 77 -4.50 -2.41 26.05
N VAL A 78 -5.65 -1.76 26.16
CA VAL A 78 -5.70 -0.35 26.54
C VAL A 78 -5.41 -0.33 28.04
N GLN A 79 -4.19 0.07 28.42
CA GLN A 79 -3.90 0.36 29.82
C GLN A 79 -4.67 1.62 30.21
N GLU A 80 -5.80 1.45 30.88
CA GLU A 80 -6.45 2.53 31.62
C GLU A 80 -5.54 3.01 32.75
N LYS A 81 -5.15 4.30 32.72
CA LYS A 81 -4.98 5.09 33.95
C LYS A 81 -5.44 6.53 33.75
N ALA A 82 -6.15 6.98 34.78
CA ALA A 82 -7.04 8.13 34.83
C ALA A 82 -6.39 9.53 34.68
N GLN A 83 -7.20 10.42 34.08
CA GLN A 83 -7.37 11.87 34.30
C GLN A 83 -6.23 12.85 33.96
N GLY A 84 -6.45 13.61 32.87
CA GLY A 84 -5.97 15.00 32.74
C GLY A 84 -5.47 15.42 31.36
N ILE A 85 -6.31 16.12 30.59
CA ILE A 85 -5.99 17.11 29.53
C ILE A 85 -5.15 16.64 28.31
N VAL A 86 -5.89 16.37 27.23
CA VAL A 86 -5.70 16.70 25.79
C VAL A 86 -4.29 16.79 25.16
N PHE A 87 -4.19 16.11 24.00
CA PHE A 87 -3.17 16.08 22.94
C PHE A 87 -1.99 15.10 23.11
N GLY A 88 -2.10 13.96 22.41
CA GLY A 88 -0.95 13.40 21.68
C GLY A 88 -0.38 12.03 22.09
N GLU A 89 -1.18 10.97 22.28
CA GLU A 89 -0.65 9.60 22.29
C GLU A 89 -0.62 8.95 20.90
N GLU A 90 -1.54 9.31 20.00
CA GLU A 90 -1.52 8.88 18.59
C GLU A 90 -0.26 9.36 17.87
N LEU A 91 0.19 10.58 18.17
CA LEU A 91 1.46 11.11 17.66
C LEU A 91 2.64 10.38 18.31
N LEU A 92 2.58 9.99 19.59
CA LEU A 92 3.68 9.27 20.23
C LEU A 92 3.84 7.83 19.73
N CYS A 93 2.75 7.13 19.38
CA CYS A 93 2.84 5.79 18.80
C CYS A 93 3.26 5.82 17.32
N PHE A 94 2.74 6.76 16.52
CA PHE A 94 3.25 6.99 15.16
C PHE A 94 4.71 7.45 15.19
N LEU A 95 5.05 8.35 16.11
CA LEU A 95 6.44 8.73 16.35
C LEU A 95 7.23 7.54 16.84
N SER A 96 6.74 6.64 17.70
CA SER A 96 7.52 5.46 18.15
C SER A 96 7.75 4.43 17.04
N ALA A 97 6.83 4.30 16.07
CA ALA A 97 7.01 3.47 14.88
C ALA A 97 7.89 4.16 13.81
N LEU A 98 7.86 5.50 13.75
CA LEU A 98 8.80 6.33 12.97
C LEU A 98 10.13 6.59 13.72
N GLN A 99 10.20 6.20 15.00
CA GLN A 99 11.30 6.31 15.95
C GLN A 99 11.63 4.90 16.44
N SER A 100 11.81 3.96 15.52
CA SER A 100 13.03 3.19 15.68
C SER A 100 14.17 4.19 15.52
N VAL A 101 14.49 4.92 16.60
CA VAL A 101 15.83 5.51 16.75
C VAL A 101 16.72 4.29 16.78
N GLY A 102 17.13 3.85 15.59
CA GLY A 102 18.07 2.77 15.44
C GLY A 102 19.29 3.11 16.27
N ASP A 103 19.99 2.09 16.75
CA ASP A 103 21.26 2.26 17.44
C ASP A 103 22.18 3.17 16.60
N CYS A 104 22.28 4.46 16.94
CA CYS A 104 23.07 5.42 16.16
C CYS A 104 24.58 5.12 16.26
N GLY A 105 24.97 4.20 17.15
CA GLY A 105 26.34 3.71 17.26
C GLY A 105 26.78 3.03 15.96
N GLY A 106 27.95 3.45 15.44
CA GLY A 106 28.60 2.78 14.30
C GLY A 106 28.29 3.34 12.91
N LEU A 107 27.45 4.38 12.78
CA LEU A 107 27.37 5.15 11.54
C LEU A 107 28.71 5.86 11.29
N LYS A 108 29.31 5.66 10.10
CA LYS A 108 30.59 6.29 9.73
C LYS A 108 30.40 7.50 8.82
N MET A 109 29.19 7.73 8.32
CA MET A 109 28.85 8.76 7.35
C MET A 109 27.57 9.49 7.76
N GLY A 110 27.51 10.81 7.54
CA GLY A 110 26.31 11.63 7.73
C GLY A 110 25.47 11.83 6.44
N HIS A 111 26.00 11.40 5.30
CA HIS A 111 25.31 11.38 4.02
C HIS A 111 25.68 10.11 3.27
N VAL A 112 24.70 9.49 2.61
CA VAL A 112 24.91 8.36 1.69
C VAL A 112 24.16 8.62 0.40
N SER A 113 24.83 8.37 -0.73
CA SER A 113 24.23 8.43 -2.07
C SER A 113 24.14 7.04 -2.70
N VAL A 114 22.93 6.64 -3.08
CA VAL A 114 22.63 5.38 -3.76
C VAL A 114 22.11 5.67 -5.16
N LEU A 115 22.84 5.16 -6.17
CA LEU A 115 22.43 5.23 -7.56
C LEU A 115 21.82 3.89 -8.00
N VAL A 116 20.54 3.91 -8.39
CA VAL A 116 19.84 2.76 -8.93
C VAL A 116 20.23 2.56 -10.40
N LYS A 117 20.67 1.35 -10.75
CA LYS A 117 21.16 0.98 -12.09
C LYS A 117 20.24 -0.05 -12.75
N GLY A 118 20.04 0.14 -14.06
CA GLY A 118 19.29 -0.78 -14.90
C GLY A 118 17.78 -0.51 -14.87
N TRP A 119 17.01 -1.43 -15.47
CA TRP A 119 15.56 -1.41 -15.34
C TRP A 119 15.18 -1.87 -13.94
N THR A 120 14.19 -1.21 -13.36
CA THR A 120 13.65 -1.57 -12.06
C THR A 120 12.14 -1.39 -12.06
N TRP A 121 11.43 -2.27 -11.35
CA TRP A 121 10.00 -2.08 -11.09
C TRP A 121 9.74 -1.20 -9.88
N ILE A 122 10.78 -0.89 -9.09
CA ILE A 122 10.72 0.04 -7.96
C ILE A 122 10.14 1.37 -8.47
N PRO A 123 9.01 1.85 -7.90
CA PRO A 123 8.32 3.00 -8.47
C PRO A 123 9.15 4.28 -8.34
N ASP A 124 8.94 5.22 -9.26
CA ASP A 124 9.70 6.48 -9.32
C ASP A 124 9.46 7.38 -8.10
N ASN A 125 8.39 7.13 -7.33
CA ASN A 125 8.11 7.84 -6.08
C ASN A 125 9.13 7.56 -4.96
N LEU A 126 10.02 6.59 -5.15
CA LEU A 126 11.17 6.36 -4.29
C LEU A 126 12.39 7.22 -4.63
N GLU A 127 12.35 7.96 -5.73
CA GLU A 127 13.41 8.92 -6.06
C GLU A 127 13.29 10.16 -5.19
N ASN A 128 14.17 10.28 -4.18
CA ASN A 128 14.11 11.39 -3.23
C ASN A 128 15.43 11.56 -2.45
N LEU A 129 15.53 12.70 -1.76
CA LEU A 129 16.48 12.94 -0.68
C LEU A 129 15.77 12.73 0.67
N TYR A 130 16.09 11.62 1.32
CA TYR A 130 15.49 11.22 2.59
C TYR A 130 16.25 11.80 3.79
N SER A 131 15.51 12.23 4.81
CA SER A 131 16.03 12.51 6.14
C SER A 131 15.78 11.30 7.02
N CYS A 132 16.83 10.52 7.28
CA CYS A 132 16.76 9.26 8.01
C CYS A 132 17.08 9.46 9.50
N GLY A 133 17.02 8.37 10.26
CA GLY A 133 17.40 8.37 11.68
C GLY A 133 18.82 8.88 11.91
N CYS A 134 19.10 9.35 13.12
CA CYS A 134 20.43 9.77 13.56
C CYS A 134 21.05 10.91 12.74
N GLY A 135 20.24 11.72 12.04
CA GLY A 135 20.72 12.82 11.19
C GLY A 135 21.36 12.38 9.87
N LEU A 136 21.24 11.10 9.51
CA LEU A 136 21.72 10.58 8.23
C LEU A 136 20.83 11.10 7.10
N SER A 137 21.44 11.72 6.09
CA SER A 137 20.76 12.01 4.83
C SER A 137 21.03 10.90 3.81
N CYS A 138 20.00 10.52 3.05
CA CYS A 138 20.08 9.44 2.07
C CYS A 138 19.54 9.92 0.73
N LEU A 139 20.41 10.06 -0.27
CA LEU A 139 19.99 10.31 -1.65
C LEU A 139 19.74 8.97 -2.33
N TRP A 140 18.52 8.72 -2.78
CA TRP A 140 18.16 7.56 -3.60
C TRP A 140 17.66 8.06 -4.94
N THR A 141 18.36 7.75 -6.03
CA THR A 141 18.04 8.29 -7.35
C THR A 141 18.38 7.34 -8.48
N LYS A 142 17.63 7.44 -9.58
CA LYS A 142 17.97 6.81 -10.87
C LYS A 142 18.85 7.74 -11.74
N SER A 143 18.95 9.01 -11.39
CA SER A 143 19.72 10.03 -12.11
C SER A 143 21.20 9.98 -11.75
N GLY A 144 22.03 9.58 -12.71
CA GLY A 144 23.49 9.65 -12.57
C GLY A 144 24.03 11.08 -12.46
N VAL A 145 23.23 12.11 -12.80
CA VAL A 145 23.63 13.52 -12.64
C VAL A 145 23.49 13.97 -11.19
N LEU A 146 22.49 13.46 -10.47
CA LEU A 146 22.25 13.80 -9.06
C LEU A 146 23.18 13.02 -8.13
N ALA A 147 23.54 11.79 -8.52
CA ALA A 147 24.46 10.94 -7.79
C ALA A 147 25.81 10.82 -8.52
N ASP A 148 26.54 11.92 -8.62
CA ASP A 148 27.94 11.89 -9.09
C ASP A 148 28.81 11.22 -8.02
N ASP A 149 29.54 10.17 -8.43
CA ASP A 149 30.42 9.34 -7.57
C ASP A 149 29.74 8.74 -6.31
N PRO A 150 28.68 7.91 -6.49
CA PRO A 150 27.83 7.42 -5.39
C PRO A 150 28.57 6.49 -4.43
N ASP A 151 27.99 6.29 -3.25
CA ASP A 151 28.50 5.34 -2.25
C ASP A 151 28.12 3.89 -2.56
N ALA A 152 26.98 3.70 -3.23
CA ALA A 152 26.52 2.40 -3.68
C ALA A 152 25.81 2.46 -5.03
N LEU A 153 25.96 1.37 -5.78
CA LEU A 153 25.19 1.07 -6.97
C LEU A 153 24.20 -0.04 -6.65
N LEU A 154 22.91 0.23 -6.80
CA LEU A 154 21.86 -0.76 -6.62
C LEU A 154 21.47 -1.38 -7.95
N PHE A 155 21.53 -2.71 -8.01
CA PHE A 155 21.09 -3.50 -9.14
C PHE A 155 19.91 -4.36 -8.71
N GLU A 156 18.81 -4.27 -9.45
CA GLU A 156 17.65 -5.14 -9.29
C GLU A 156 17.65 -6.19 -10.40
N THR A 157 17.54 -7.47 -10.05
CA THR A 157 17.46 -8.64 -10.97
C THR A 157 18.65 -8.83 -11.92
N THR A 158 19.54 -7.84 -12.02
CA THR A 158 20.77 -7.87 -12.81
C THR A 158 21.95 -8.08 -11.88
N THR A 159 22.80 -9.05 -12.17
CA THR A 159 24.00 -9.31 -11.37
C THR A 159 24.95 -8.11 -11.39
N PRO A 160 25.46 -7.65 -10.24
CA PRO A 160 26.44 -6.57 -10.19
C PRO A 160 27.75 -6.93 -10.92
N PRO A 161 28.56 -5.93 -11.31
CA PRO A 161 29.88 -6.16 -11.90
C PRO A 161 30.78 -7.02 -11.00
N MET A 162 31.47 -7.99 -11.59
CA MET A 162 32.33 -8.94 -10.86
C MET A 162 33.47 -8.25 -10.10
N VAL A 163 34.02 -7.17 -10.66
CA VAL A 163 35.18 -6.47 -10.10
C VAL A 163 34.76 -5.11 -9.56
N ARG A 164 35.03 -4.86 -8.27
CA ARG A 164 34.95 -3.54 -7.64
C ARG A 164 36.35 -2.95 -7.52
N ARG A 165 36.54 -1.71 -7.99
CA ARG A 165 37.79 -0.97 -7.78
C ARG A 165 37.82 -0.42 -6.35
N LYS A 166 39.02 -0.34 -5.76
CA LYS A 166 39.19 0.32 -4.45
C LYS A 166 38.73 1.78 -4.52
N GLY A 167 37.94 2.21 -3.55
CA GLY A 167 37.32 3.54 -3.53
C GLY A 167 36.11 3.68 -4.46
N GLY A 168 35.70 2.61 -5.15
CA GLY A 168 34.47 2.58 -5.96
C GLY A 168 33.24 2.18 -5.13
N PRO A 169 32.03 2.48 -5.64
CA PRO A 169 30.77 2.24 -4.94
C PRO A 169 30.58 0.78 -4.54
N LEU A 170 29.92 0.57 -3.41
CA LEU A 170 29.43 -0.74 -2.99
C LEU A 170 28.41 -1.29 -3.99
N ARG A 171 28.44 -2.59 -4.22
CA ARG A 171 27.48 -3.30 -5.07
C ARG A 171 26.34 -3.80 -4.20
N VAL A 172 25.18 -3.20 -4.38
CA VAL A 172 23.94 -3.66 -3.76
C VAL A 172 23.18 -4.48 -4.78
N TYR A 173 22.86 -5.72 -4.44
CA TYR A 173 22.04 -6.59 -5.29
C TYR A 173 20.71 -6.87 -4.61
N MET A 174 19.61 -6.59 -5.31
CA MET A 174 18.27 -6.87 -4.83
C MET A 174 17.60 -7.95 -5.69
N ASP A 175 17.06 -8.96 -5.02
CA ASP A 175 16.22 -10.00 -5.63
C ASP A 175 15.06 -10.36 -4.69
N LEU A 176 13.85 -10.02 -5.12
CA LEU A 176 12.61 -10.25 -4.37
C LEU A 176 11.80 -11.43 -4.92
N GLU A 177 12.29 -12.12 -5.95
CA GLU A 177 11.62 -13.30 -6.49
C GLU A 177 11.77 -14.53 -5.57
N PRO A 178 10.85 -15.50 -5.61
CA PRO A 178 10.85 -16.62 -4.67
C PRO A 178 12.13 -17.46 -4.76
N GLY A 179 12.74 -17.52 -5.95
CA GLY A 179 14.01 -18.20 -6.23
C GLY A 179 15.25 -17.38 -5.91
N ARG A 180 15.12 -16.30 -5.12
CA ARG A 180 16.21 -15.38 -4.78
C ARG A 180 17.52 -16.10 -4.47
N LYS A 181 18.61 -15.58 -5.02
CA LYS A 181 19.94 -16.14 -4.77
C LYS A 181 21.00 -15.04 -4.78
N ARG A 182 21.86 -15.04 -3.77
CA ARG A 182 23.08 -14.22 -3.75
C ARG A 182 23.90 -14.45 -5.00
N SER A 183 24.39 -13.37 -5.61
CA SER A 183 25.21 -13.48 -6.83
C SER A 183 26.64 -13.91 -6.52
N GLY A 184 27.06 -13.78 -5.25
CA GLY A 184 28.39 -14.14 -4.76
C GLY A 184 29.44 -13.06 -5.01
N VAL A 185 29.05 -11.97 -5.69
CA VAL A 185 29.92 -10.82 -5.94
C VAL A 185 29.40 -9.55 -5.30
N GLU A 186 28.15 -9.46 -4.87
CA GLU A 186 27.61 -8.27 -4.21
C GLU A 186 28.27 -7.99 -2.84
N ASP A 187 28.28 -6.73 -2.43
CA ASP A 187 28.76 -6.32 -1.11
C ASP A 187 27.61 -6.24 -0.08
N ILE A 188 26.37 -6.10 -0.58
CA ILE A 188 25.11 -6.06 0.18
C ILE A 188 24.03 -6.77 -0.64
N PHE A 189 23.29 -7.69 -0.03
CA PHE A 189 22.16 -8.39 -0.63
C PHE A 189 20.84 -8.00 0.03
N ILE A 190 19.85 -7.65 -0.79
CA ILE A 190 18.50 -7.27 -0.36
C ILE A 190 17.51 -8.32 -0.84
N SER A 191 16.68 -8.81 0.07
CA SER A 191 15.59 -9.73 -0.28
C SER A 191 14.39 -9.64 0.67
N TYR A 192 13.32 -10.39 0.43
CA TYR A 192 12.17 -10.46 1.35
C TYR A 192 12.46 -11.20 2.66
N HIS A 193 13.55 -11.95 2.74
CA HIS A 193 13.85 -12.83 3.87
C HIS A 193 14.66 -12.11 4.96
N ALA A 194 14.24 -12.24 6.22
CA ALA A 194 14.85 -11.54 7.35
C ALA A 194 16.32 -11.92 7.62
N GLY A 195 16.77 -13.08 7.12
CA GLY A 195 18.15 -13.54 7.22
C GLY A 195 19.13 -12.96 6.19
N ASP A 196 18.66 -12.14 5.24
CA ASP A 196 19.53 -11.43 4.29
C ASP A 196 19.96 -10.06 4.82
N ASP A 197 20.94 -9.41 4.17
CA ASP A 197 21.63 -8.25 4.76
C ASP A 197 20.66 -7.09 5.05
N VAL A 198 19.72 -6.85 4.13
CA VAL A 198 18.60 -5.92 4.33
C VAL A 198 17.32 -6.58 3.83
N GLN A 199 16.31 -6.66 4.70
CA GLN A 199 15.00 -7.19 4.34
C GLN A 199 14.17 -6.15 3.55
N SER A 200 13.37 -6.56 2.57
CA SER A 200 12.38 -5.73 1.90
C SER A 200 11.10 -6.53 1.65
N THR A 201 10.05 -6.26 2.45
CA THR A 201 8.76 -6.95 2.35
C THR A 201 7.83 -6.27 1.34
N TYR A 202 6.80 -6.99 0.91
CA TYR A 202 5.76 -6.47 0.01
C TYR A 202 4.64 -5.69 0.72
N ALA A 203 4.72 -5.47 2.03
CA ALA A 203 3.66 -4.80 2.81
C ALA A 203 3.71 -3.26 2.74
N GLY A 204 4.41 -2.70 1.75
CA GLY A 204 4.64 -1.27 1.60
C GLY A 204 3.42 -0.53 1.03
N ALA A 205 3.19 0.68 1.51
CA ALA A 205 2.24 1.63 0.98
C ALA A 205 2.63 2.20 -0.40
N LEU A 206 3.89 2.14 -0.80
CA LEU A 206 4.32 2.62 -2.13
C LEU A 206 3.69 1.87 -3.29
N PHE A 207 3.30 0.61 -3.07
CA PHE A 207 2.47 -0.13 -4.01
C PHE A 207 1.08 0.48 -4.24
N HIS A 208 0.70 1.49 -3.43
CA HIS A 208 -0.64 2.08 -3.38
C HIS A 208 -0.69 3.49 -3.96
N ASN A 209 0.44 4.21 -4.06
CA ASN A 209 0.48 5.64 -4.39
C ASN A 209 -0.06 6.03 -5.79
N ASN A 210 -0.23 5.07 -6.69
CA ASN A 210 -0.76 5.29 -8.04
C ASN A 210 -2.08 4.54 -8.28
N ARG A 211 -2.87 4.24 -7.24
CA ARG A 211 -4.08 3.40 -7.33
C ARG A 211 -5.28 4.06 -6.68
N ASN A 212 -6.47 3.74 -7.19
CA ASN A 212 -7.71 4.15 -6.55
C ASN A 212 -7.92 3.22 -5.35
N TYR A 213 -7.94 3.82 -4.17
CA TYR A 213 -8.05 3.12 -2.90
C TYR A 213 -9.43 3.32 -2.26
N HIS A 214 -10.43 3.66 -3.07
CA HIS A 214 -11.81 3.60 -2.63
C HIS A 214 -12.10 2.21 -2.07
N VAL A 215 -12.52 2.17 -0.81
CA VAL A 215 -13.00 0.95 -0.15
C VAL A 215 -14.52 1.02 -0.17
N SER A 216 -15.15 0.10 -0.89
CA SER A 216 -16.60 0.06 -1.00
C SER A 216 -17.24 -0.16 0.38
N PRO A 217 -18.28 0.63 0.74
CA PRO A 217 -19.01 0.42 1.98
C PRO A 217 -19.87 -0.85 1.95
N SER A 218 -20.09 -1.42 0.76
CA SER A 218 -20.93 -2.58 0.53
C SER A 218 -20.18 -3.70 -0.19
N LYS A 219 -20.54 -4.95 0.11
CA LYS A 219 -19.94 -6.15 -0.50
C LYS A 219 -20.95 -6.87 -1.39
N ASN A 220 -20.48 -7.51 -2.46
CA ASN A 220 -21.30 -8.35 -3.32
C ASN A 220 -21.76 -9.61 -2.57
N ASN A 221 -23.07 -9.81 -2.49
CA ASN A 221 -23.68 -10.96 -1.83
C ASN A 221 -23.89 -12.17 -2.76
N LYS A 222 -23.85 -11.98 -4.09
CA LYS A 222 -24.03 -13.05 -5.08
C LYS A 222 -22.69 -13.65 -5.53
N THR A 223 -21.72 -12.79 -5.80
CA THR A 223 -20.35 -13.19 -6.18
C THR A 223 -19.44 -12.95 -4.99
N LEU A 224 -18.95 -14.02 -4.39
CA LEU A 224 -18.25 -13.96 -3.10
C LEU A 224 -16.76 -13.67 -3.24
N VAL A 225 -16.13 -14.25 -4.26
CA VAL A 225 -14.67 -14.28 -4.40
C VAL A 225 -14.20 -13.46 -5.59
N TYR A 226 -13.23 -12.59 -5.34
CA TYR A 226 -12.39 -11.96 -6.35
C TYR A 226 -11.12 -12.78 -6.56
N TRP A 227 -10.73 -13.02 -7.81
CA TRP A 227 -9.40 -13.51 -8.16
C TRP A 227 -8.85 -12.76 -9.37
N SER A 228 -7.54 -12.52 -9.40
CA SER A 228 -6.87 -11.95 -10.57
C SER A 228 -5.47 -12.52 -10.73
N SER A 229 -5.17 -12.99 -11.93
CA SER A 229 -3.83 -13.47 -12.27
C SER A 229 -3.54 -13.32 -13.75
N SER A 230 -2.33 -12.87 -14.07
CA SER A 230 -1.82 -12.84 -15.45
C SER A 230 -0.63 -13.77 -15.69
N ARG A 231 -0.09 -14.37 -14.62
CA ARG A 231 0.96 -15.41 -14.68
C ARG A 231 0.32 -16.77 -14.43
N CYS A 232 0.04 -17.50 -15.50
CA CYS A 232 -0.75 -18.74 -15.47
C CYS A 232 0.15 -19.97 -15.21
N LEU A 233 0.62 -20.10 -13.97
CA LEU A 233 1.40 -21.27 -13.55
C LEU A 233 0.47 -22.49 -13.35
N PRO A 234 0.83 -23.69 -13.84
CA PRO A 234 -0.04 -24.87 -13.77
C PRO A 234 -0.58 -25.16 -12.37
N ASP A 235 0.30 -25.30 -11.37
CA ASP A 235 -0.09 -25.65 -9.99
C ASP A 235 -0.97 -24.58 -9.35
N ARG A 236 -0.65 -23.30 -9.56
CA ARG A 236 -1.44 -22.16 -9.07
C ARG A 236 -2.84 -22.13 -9.70
N ASN A 237 -2.92 -22.38 -11.01
CA ASN A 237 -4.19 -22.40 -11.72
C ASN A 237 -5.03 -23.61 -11.35
N GLN A 238 -4.41 -24.78 -11.14
CA GLN A 238 -5.09 -25.98 -10.67
C GLN A 238 -5.71 -25.73 -9.29
N LEU A 239 -4.91 -25.25 -8.32
CA LEU A 239 -5.39 -24.92 -6.98
C LEU A 239 -6.54 -23.89 -7.02
N ALA A 240 -6.39 -22.82 -7.81
CA ALA A 240 -7.45 -21.84 -7.99
C ALA A 240 -8.71 -22.48 -8.60
N SER A 241 -8.58 -23.33 -9.62
CA SER A 241 -9.71 -23.99 -10.29
C SER A 241 -10.48 -24.90 -9.34
N GLU A 242 -9.78 -25.72 -8.55
CA GLU A 242 -10.38 -26.64 -7.59
C GLU A 242 -11.26 -25.92 -6.55
N LEU A 243 -10.83 -24.75 -6.07
CA LEU A 243 -11.60 -23.95 -5.13
C LEU A 243 -12.70 -23.10 -5.81
N LEU A 244 -12.35 -22.40 -6.90
CA LEU A 244 -13.25 -21.45 -7.56
C LEU A 244 -14.43 -22.14 -8.23
N ASN A 245 -14.29 -23.39 -8.71
CA ASN A 245 -15.42 -24.17 -9.23
C ASN A 245 -16.49 -24.46 -8.15
N LEU A 246 -16.15 -24.32 -6.87
CA LEU A 246 -17.05 -24.56 -5.75
C LEU A 246 -17.67 -23.27 -5.20
N LEU A 247 -17.23 -22.10 -5.66
CA LEU A 247 -17.59 -20.78 -5.13
C LEU A 247 -18.07 -19.81 -6.23
N PRO A 248 -19.09 -18.98 -5.97
CA PRO A 248 -19.43 -17.88 -6.86
C PRO A 248 -18.27 -16.88 -6.91
N HIS A 249 -17.70 -16.66 -8.09
CA HIS A 249 -16.48 -15.88 -8.23
C HIS A 249 -16.42 -15.08 -9.52
N HIS A 250 -15.63 -14.00 -9.48
CA HIS A 250 -15.13 -13.33 -10.67
C HIS A 250 -13.61 -13.49 -10.74
N SER A 251 -13.16 -13.86 -11.93
CA SER A 251 -11.76 -14.06 -12.26
C SER A 251 -11.36 -13.03 -13.33
N PHE A 252 -10.48 -12.14 -12.91
CA PHE A 252 -9.89 -11.06 -13.70
C PHE A 252 -8.48 -11.44 -14.16
N GLY A 253 -7.86 -10.58 -14.97
CA GLY A 253 -6.55 -10.85 -15.56
C GLY A 253 -6.63 -11.86 -16.71
N LYS A 254 -5.48 -12.44 -17.08
CA LYS A 254 -5.38 -13.37 -18.23
C LYS A 254 -5.81 -14.79 -17.90
N CYS A 255 -5.60 -15.25 -16.67
CA CYS A 255 -5.80 -16.64 -16.28
C CYS A 255 -7.24 -16.90 -15.87
N MET A 256 -7.88 -17.90 -16.49
CA MET A 256 -9.28 -18.31 -16.22
C MET A 256 -10.25 -17.13 -16.17
N ASN A 257 -10.08 -16.13 -17.03
CA ASN A 257 -10.93 -14.95 -17.03
C ASN A 257 -12.38 -15.35 -17.31
N ASN A 258 -13.31 -14.87 -16.49
CA ASN A 258 -14.75 -15.15 -16.66
C ASN A 258 -15.62 -13.88 -16.69
N VAL A 259 -14.99 -12.70 -16.69
CA VAL A 259 -15.68 -11.39 -16.66
C VAL A 259 -15.68 -10.69 -18.01
N GLY A 260 -14.96 -11.22 -19.01
CA GLY A 260 -14.91 -10.66 -20.37
C GLY A 260 -13.68 -9.79 -20.67
N GLY A 261 -12.61 -9.90 -19.88
CA GLY A 261 -11.34 -9.19 -20.12
C GLY A 261 -10.65 -8.67 -18.85
N PRO A 262 -9.39 -8.21 -18.96
CA PRO A 262 -8.63 -7.69 -17.81
C PRO A 262 -9.17 -6.35 -17.28
N ASP A 263 -9.71 -5.50 -18.14
CA ASP A 263 -10.17 -4.15 -17.78
C ASP A 263 -11.67 -4.09 -17.42
N MET A 264 -12.35 -5.25 -17.38
CA MET A 264 -13.79 -5.32 -17.06
C MET A 264 -14.13 -4.86 -15.66
N ALA A 265 -13.16 -4.80 -14.75
CA ALA A 265 -13.36 -4.24 -13.43
C ALA A 265 -13.76 -2.76 -13.47
N LEU A 266 -13.28 -1.98 -14.45
CA LEU A 266 -13.67 -0.57 -14.61
C LEU A 266 -15.05 -0.39 -15.23
N VAL A 267 -15.49 -1.38 -16.01
CA VAL A 267 -16.87 -1.42 -16.53
C VAL A 267 -17.83 -1.79 -15.39
N MET A 268 -17.43 -2.74 -14.52
CA MET A 268 -18.22 -3.18 -13.37
C MET A 268 -18.24 -2.14 -12.24
N TYR A 269 -17.14 -1.42 -12.04
CA TYR A 269 -16.92 -0.45 -10.95
C TYR A 269 -16.29 0.84 -11.51
N PRO A 270 -17.07 1.70 -12.19
CA PRO A 270 -16.56 2.94 -12.78
C PRO A 270 -15.91 3.89 -11.77
N GLU A 271 -16.36 3.86 -10.50
CA GLU A 271 -15.79 4.62 -9.39
C GLU A 271 -14.34 4.26 -9.07
N CYS A 272 -13.86 3.10 -9.55
CA CYS A 272 -12.48 2.66 -9.36
C CYS A 272 -11.50 3.27 -10.37
N ALA A 273 -11.96 4.10 -11.31
CA ALA A 273 -11.07 4.85 -12.20
C ALA A 273 -10.26 5.89 -11.40
N ASN A 274 -8.97 6.01 -11.71
CA ASN A 274 -8.06 6.96 -11.05
C ASN A 274 -8.11 8.36 -11.69
N ASP A 275 -8.16 8.41 -13.02
CA ASP A 275 -8.26 9.63 -13.81
C ASP A 275 -9.18 9.34 -15.00
N VAL A 276 -10.28 10.09 -15.11
CA VAL A 276 -11.24 9.98 -16.22
C VAL A 276 -10.63 10.35 -17.57
N ASN A 277 -9.51 11.07 -17.59
CA ASN A 277 -8.84 11.54 -18.80
C ASN A 277 -7.62 10.69 -19.19
N ALA A 278 -7.17 9.77 -18.33
CA ALA A 278 -6.06 8.88 -18.63
C ALA A 278 -6.56 7.53 -19.14
N ALA A 279 -5.81 6.90 -20.04
CA ALA A 279 -6.09 5.53 -20.44
C ALA A 279 -5.98 4.62 -19.20
N PRO A 280 -7.04 3.88 -18.84
CA PRO A 280 -7.03 3.05 -17.66
C PRO A 280 -5.97 1.96 -17.75
N LYS A 281 -5.24 1.75 -16.66
CA LYS A 281 -4.31 0.62 -16.56
C LYS A 281 -4.91 -0.45 -15.66
N TRP A 282 -4.61 -1.71 -15.98
CA TRP A 282 -5.21 -2.85 -15.29
C TRP A 282 -4.95 -2.87 -13.77
N TRP A 283 -3.86 -2.23 -13.30
CA TRP A 283 -3.52 -2.17 -11.88
C TRP A 283 -4.15 -0.99 -11.13
N ASP A 284 -4.65 0.03 -11.83
CA ASP A 284 -5.12 1.28 -11.22
C ASP A 284 -6.36 1.06 -10.35
N HIS A 285 -7.16 0.05 -10.70
CA HIS A 285 -8.45 -0.26 -10.07
C HIS A 285 -8.40 -1.48 -9.14
N LEU A 286 -7.26 -2.18 -9.03
CA LEU A 286 -7.22 -3.52 -8.45
C LEU A 286 -7.74 -3.54 -7.00
N HIS A 287 -7.28 -2.61 -6.16
CA HIS A 287 -7.72 -2.50 -4.77
C HIS A 287 -9.19 -2.14 -4.64
N CYS A 288 -9.62 -1.11 -5.38
CA CYS A 288 -11.02 -0.69 -5.37
C CYS A 288 -11.94 -1.83 -5.84
N ALA A 289 -11.61 -2.52 -6.94
CA ALA A 289 -12.38 -3.66 -7.43
C ALA A 289 -12.45 -4.80 -6.40
N MET A 290 -11.32 -5.16 -5.77
CA MET A 290 -11.28 -6.14 -4.68
C MET A 290 -12.20 -5.74 -3.51
N SER A 291 -12.34 -4.44 -3.25
CA SER A 291 -13.14 -3.92 -2.13
C SER A 291 -14.64 -4.22 -2.26
N HIS A 292 -15.15 -4.52 -3.45
CA HIS A 292 -16.54 -4.93 -3.64
C HIS A 292 -16.80 -6.40 -3.31
N TYR A 293 -15.79 -7.19 -2.95
CA TYR A 293 -15.91 -8.61 -2.64
C TYR A 293 -15.65 -8.86 -1.16
N LYS A 294 -16.32 -9.89 -0.63
CA LYS A 294 -16.08 -10.38 0.74
C LYS A 294 -14.72 -11.06 0.83
N PHE A 295 -14.37 -11.84 -0.18
CA PHE A 295 -13.14 -12.62 -0.20
C PHE A 295 -12.29 -12.30 -1.42
N VAL A 296 -10.98 -12.33 -1.23
CA VAL A 296 -9.99 -12.29 -2.31
C VAL A 296 -9.15 -13.56 -2.23
N LEU A 297 -9.05 -14.29 -3.33
CA LEU A 297 -8.18 -15.46 -3.42
C LEU A 297 -6.72 -15.01 -3.62
N ALA A 298 -5.91 -15.10 -2.58
CA ALA A 298 -4.51 -14.69 -2.55
C ALA A 298 -3.59 -15.91 -2.61
N ILE A 299 -3.35 -16.43 -3.81
CA ILE A 299 -2.42 -17.55 -4.04
C ILE A 299 -1.08 -17.02 -4.54
N GLU A 300 0.00 -17.34 -3.85
CA GLU A 300 1.36 -17.04 -4.28
C GLU A 300 1.79 -17.85 -5.50
N ASN A 301 2.78 -17.35 -6.23
CA ASN A 301 3.33 -18.10 -7.37
C ASN A 301 4.04 -19.38 -6.93
N THR A 302 4.52 -19.44 -5.68
CA THR A 302 5.19 -20.59 -5.08
C THR A 302 4.99 -20.53 -3.56
N MET A 303 4.85 -21.69 -2.92
CA MET A 303 4.79 -21.79 -1.46
C MET A 303 6.20 -21.85 -0.88
N THR A 304 6.78 -20.67 -0.65
CA THR A 304 8.15 -20.51 -0.12
C THR A 304 8.09 -19.81 1.24
N GLU A 305 8.91 -20.25 2.19
CA GLU A 305 9.06 -19.60 3.50
C GLU A 305 9.33 -18.10 3.34
N SER A 306 8.62 -17.29 4.14
CA SER A 306 8.70 -15.84 4.16
C SER A 306 8.32 -15.13 2.84
N TYR A 307 7.93 -15.84 1.79
CA TYR A 307 7.51 -15.25 0.52
C TYR A 307 6.02 -14.85 0.58
N VAL A 308 5.75 -13.73 1.25
CA VAL A 308 4.43 -13.10 1.33
C VAL A 308 4.45 -11.83 0.48
N THR A 309 3.64 -11.81 -0.57
CA THR A 309 3.70 -10.76 -1.59
C THR A 309 2.53 -9.80 -1.52
N GLU A 310 2.48 -8.88 -2.49
CA GLU A 310 1.45 -7.86 -2.62
C GLU A 310 0.04 -8.46 -2.68
N LYS A 311 -0.13 -9.71 -3.14
CA LYS A 311 -1.43 -10.37 -3.28
C LYS A 311 -2.18 -10.46 -1.97
N LEU A 312 -1.50 -10.83 -0.89
CA LEU A 312 -2.11 -10.90 0.44
C LEU A 312 -2.37 -9.50 0.97
N PHE A 313 -1.37 -8.61 0.87
CA PHE A 313 -1.47 -7.28 1.44
C PHE A 313 -2.56 -6.46 0.76
N TYR A 314 -2.70 -6.52 -0.57
CA TYR A 314 -3.77 -5.87 -1.32
C TYR A 314 -5.17 -6.33 -0.89
N ALA A 315 -5.33 -7.62 -0.59
CA ALA A 315 -6.59 -8.16 -0.12
C ALA A 315 -6.96 -7.65 1.29
N LEU A 316 -5.98 -7.58 2.20
CA LEU A 316 -6.16 -6.93 3.50
C LEU A 316 -6.48 -5.44 3.32
N ASP A 317 -5.81 -4.79 2.39
CA ASP A 317 -5.87 -3.35 2.19
C ASP A 317 -7.19 -2.92 1.52
N SER A 318 -7.78 -3.77 0.67
CA SER A 318 -9.09 -3.56 0.05
C SER A 318 -10.28 -3.77 0.99
N GLY A 319 -10.06 -4.15 2.24
CA GLY A 319 -11.15 -4.49 3.17
C GLY A 319 -11.83 -5.83 2.87
N ALA A 320 -11.20 -6.73 2.11
CA ALA A 320 -11.68 -8.10 1.92
C ALA A 320 -10.98 -9.05 2.91
N VAL A 321 -11.50 -10.26 3.07
CA VAL A 321 -10.83 -11.34 3.80
C VAL A 321 -10.03 -12.19 2.82
N PRO A 322 -8.69 -12.26 2.93
CA PRO A 322 -7.87 -13.08 2.03
C PRO A 322 -8.10 -14.58 2.29
N ILE A 323 -8.32 -15.35 1.22
CA ILE A 323 -8.16 -16.81 1.22
C ILE A 323 -6.74 -17.08 0.72
N TYR A 324 -5.85 -17.46 1.61
CA TYR A 324 -4.41 -17.45 1.35
C TYR A 324 -3.83 -18.85 1.13
N PHE A 325 -2.93 -18.94 0.14
CA PHE A 325 -2.05 -20.08 -0.09
C PHE A 325 -0.66 -19.58 -0.47
N GLY A 326 0.35 -19.84 0.35
CA GLY A 326 1.69 -19.31 0.14
C GLY A 326 2.67 -19.72 1.24
N ALA A 327 3.30 -18.73 1.88
CA ALA A 327 4.32 -18.97 2.90
C ALA A 327 3.75 -19.73 4.11
N PRO A 328 4.38 -20.84 4.54
CA PRO A 328 3.91 -21.63 5.68
C PRO A 328 3.99 -20.86 7.02
N ASN A 329 4.86 -19.85 7.11
CA ASN A 329 5.04 -18.98 8.26
C ASN A 329 4.38 -17.60 8.07
N VAL A 330 3.31 -17.51 7.28
CA VAL A 330 2.61 -16.23 6.99
C VAL A 330 2.24 -15.42 8.24
N TRP A 331 1.95 -16.08 9.36
CA TRP A 331 1.58 -15.46 10.63
C TRP A 331 2.70 -14.60 11.26
N ASP A 332 3.94 -14.75 10.82
CA ASP A 332 5.05 -13.87 11.20
C ASP A 332 4.94 -12.48 10.55
N PHE A 333 4.08 -12.33 9.53
CA PHE A 333 4.01 -11.14 8.68
C PHE A 333 2.70 -10.35 8.79
N ILE A 334 1.64 -10.98 9.31
CA ILE A 334 0.28 -10.45 9.23
C ILE A 334 -0.36 -10.32 10.61
N PRO A 335 -1.45 -9.55 10.74
CA PRO A 335 -2.22 -9.53 11.98
C PRO A 335 -2.81 -10.91 12.28
N PRO A 336 -2.97 -11.29 13.56
CA PRO A 336 -3.62 -12.54 13.92
C PRO A 336 -5.06 -12.56 13.41
N HIS A 337 -5.54 -13.75 13.03
CA HIS A 337 -6.92 -13.97 12.56
C HIS A 337 -7.36 -13.05 11.41
N SER A 338 -6.43 -12.61 10.54
CA SER A 338 -6.74 -11.69 9.43
C SER A 338 -6.96 -12.38 8.08
N ILE A 339 -6.70 -13.69 7.99
CA ILE A 339 -6.80 -14.48 6.75
C ILE A 339 -7.46 -15.83 6.99
N ILE A 340 -8.04 -16.39 5.93
CA ILE A 340 -8.41 -17.79 5.83
C ILE A 340 -7.19 -18.52 5.26
N ASP A 341 -6.45 -19.23 6.12
CA ASP A 341 -5.34 -20.09 5.70
C ASP A 341 -5.90 -21.36 5.05
N GLY A 342 -5.90 -21.38 3.72
CA GLY A 342 -6.47 -22.47 2.94
C GLY A 342 -5.75 -23.81 3.13
N THR A 343 -4.51 -23.79 3.63
CA THR A 343 -3.72 -25.00 3.88
C THR A 343 -4.18 -25.78 5.13
N LYS A 344 -5.04 -25.18 5.95
CA LYS A 344 -5.54 -25.80 7.20
C LYS A 344 -6.79 -26.66 7.02
N PHE A 345 -7.36 -26.70 5.82
CA PHE A 345 -8.55 -27.48 5.51
C PHE A 345 -8.17 -28.84 4.93
N SER A 346 -8.95 -29.87 5.25
CA SER A 346 -8.72 -31.24 4.78
C SER A 346 -9.04 -31.41 3.29
N SER A 347 -9.86 -30.53 2.71
CA SER A 347 -10.21 -30.52 1.29
C SER A 347 -10.69 -29.16 0.80
N MET A 348 -10.65 -28.93 -0.52
CA MET A 348 -11.23 -27.72 -1.14
C MET A 348 -12.74 -27.62 -0.95
N ALA A 349 -13.45 -28.75 -0.81
CA ALA A 349 -14.88 -28.79 -0.51
C ALA A 349 -15.19 -28.29 0.92
N GLU A 350 -14.35 -28.67 1.89
CA GLU A 350 -14.45 -28.16 3.26
C GLU A 350 -14.16 -26.66 3.30
N LEU A 351 -13.08 -26.20 2.67
CA LEU A 351 -12.75 -24.79 2.56
C LEU A 351 -13.87 -23.98 1.89
N ALA A 352 -14.41 -24.46 0.77
CA ALA A 352 -15.52 -23.79 0.10
C ALA A 352 -16.79 -23.73 0.96
N SER A 353 -17.06 -24.79 1.73
CA SER A 353 -18.19 -24.82 2.67
C SER A 353 -18.00 -23.80 3.80
N TYR A 354 -16.78 -23.71 4.34
CA TYR A 354 -16.41 -22.70 5.33
C TYR A 354 -16.60 -21.28 4.79
N VAL A 355 -16.06 -20.98 3.60
CA VAL A 355 -16.21 -19.66 2.96
C VAL A 355 -17.68 -19.29 2.75
N LYS A 356 -18.53 -20.23 2.31
CA LYS A 356 -19.98 -20.00 2.18
C LYS A 356 -20.66 -19.75 3.53
N SER A 357 -20.28 -20.49 4.58
CA SER A 357 -20.84 -20.29 5.91
C SER A 357 -20.47 -18.91 6.46
N LEU A 358 -19.20 -18.54 6.35
CA LEU A 358 -18.67 -17.24 6.77
C LEU A 358 -19.29 -16.07 5.99
N ALA A 359 -19.52 -16.24 4.69
CA ALA A 359 -20.20 -15.24 3.87
C ALA A 359 -21.62 -14.90 4.37
N ASN A 360 -22.27 -15.84 5.04
CA ASN A 360 -23.64 -15.72 5.56
C ASN A 360 -23.69 -15.42 7.06
N ASP A 361 -22.54 -15.25 7.71
CA ASP A 361 -22.42 -14.89 9.13
C ASP A 361 -21.68 -13.55 9.26
N PRO A 362 -22.41 -12.43 9.35
CA PRO A 362 -21.80 -11.10 9.45
C PRO A 362 -20.92 -10.92 10.68
N VAL A 363 -21.25 -11.59 11.79
CA VAL A 363 -20.48 -11.51 13.04
C VAL A 363 -19.16 -12.22 12.86
N ALA A 364 -19.17 -13.48 12.44
CA ALA A 364 -17.94 -14.23 12.19
C ALA A 364 -17.08 -13.58 11.10
N TYR A 365 -17.69 -12.99 10.07
CA TYR A 365 -16.97 -12.25 9.04
C TYR A 365 -16.29 -10.98 9.61
N ALA A 366 -16.98 -10.23 10.48
CA ALA A 366 -16.42 -9.03 11.09
C ALA A 366 -15.20 -9.30 12.00
N GLU A 367 -15.13 -10.48 12.61
CA GLU A 367 -13.97 -10.89 13.43
C GLU A 367 -12.66 -10.90 12.62
N TYR A 368 -12.68 -11.23 11.33
CA TYR A 368 -11.51 -11.14 10.44
C TYR A 368 -10.99 -9.71 10.23
N HIS A 369 -11.76 -8.71 10.67
CA HIS A 369 -11.41 -7.30 10.60
C HIS A 369 -11.14 -6.67 11.97
N ALA A 370 -11.28 -7.44 13.06
CA ALA A 370 -11.08 -6.95 14.43
C ALA A 370 -9.68 -6.34 14.64
N TRP A 371 -8.67 -6.91 13.99
CA TRP A 371 -7.28 -6.44 14.05
C TRP A 371 -7.12 -4.96 13.63
N ARG A 372 -8.01 -4.44 12.78
CA ARG A 372 -7.94 -3.04 12.31
C ARG A 372 -8.17 -2.03 13.42
N ARG A 373 -8.91 -2.41 14.48
CA ARG A 373 -9.13 -1.56 15.67
C ARG A 373 -7.84 -1.25 16.42
N CYS A 374 -6.88 -2.17 16.34
CA CYS A 374 -5.57 -2.04 16.96
C CYS A 374 -4.54 -1.37 16.04
N GLY A 375 -4.92 -0.96 14.81
CA GLY A 375 -4.00 -0.36 13.85
C GLY A 375 -2.89 -1.32 13.37
N VAL A 376 -1.83 -0.75 12.79
CA VAL A 376 -0.69 -1.53 12.27
C VAL A 376 0.30 -1.84 13.41
N MET A 377 0.00 -2.87 14.20
CA MET A 377 0.83 -3.29 15.34
C MET A 377 1.41 -4.71 15.17
N GLY A 378 2.29 -5.09 16.10
CA GLY A 378 2.85 -6.43 16.20
C GLY A 378 3.64 -6.86 14.95
N ASN A 379 3.42 -8.10 14.52
CA ASN A 379 4.06 -8.68 13.33
C ASN A 379 3.78 -7.86 12.07
N TYR A 380 2.56 -7.33 11.94
CA TYR A 380 2.20 -6.52 10.78
C TYR A 380 2.92 -5.17 10.77
N GLY A 381 3.05 -4.52 11.93
CA GLY A 381 3.85 -3.30 12.09
C GLY A 381 5.30 -3.51 11.70
N LYS A 382 5.94 -4.58 12.20
CA LYS A 382 7.31 -4.95 11.82
C LYS A 382 7.45 -5.20 10.32
N THR A 383 6.49 -5.89 9.73
CA THR A 383 6.48 -6.22 8.31
C THR A 383 6.39 -4.96 7.45
N ARG A 384 5.49 -4.02 7.79
CA ARG A 384 5.41 -2.72 7.12
C ARG A 384 6.68 -1.89 7.31
N ALA A 385 7.26 -1.89 8.52
CA ALA A 385 8.52 -1.19 8.81
C ALA A 385 9.72 -1.75 8.02
N ALA A 386 9.68 -3.03 7.62
CA ALA A 386 10.68 -3.66 6.77
C ALA A 386 10.32 -3.68 5.27
N SER A 387 9.31 -2.92 4.84
CA SER A 387 8.87 -2.87 3.45
C SER A 387 9.77 -2.01 2.55
N LEU A 388 9.43 -1.95 1.26
CA LEU A 388 10.07 -1.05 0.30
C LEU A 388 9.99 0.42 0.68
N ASP A 389 8.95 0.84 1.40
CA ASP A 389 8.72 2.24 1.80
C ASP A 389 9.87 2.84 2.58
N THR A 390 10.45 2.02 3.45
CA THR A 390 11.53 2.42 4.36
C THR A 390 12.90 1.94 3.89
N LEU A 391 12.95 1.21 2.77
CA LEU A 391 14.18 0.62 2.25
C LEU A 391 15.29 1.66 2.01
N PRO A 392 15.04 2.87 1.46
CA PRO A 392 16.10 3.84 1.23
C PRO A 392 16.89 4.16 2.50
N CYS A 393 16.21 4.52 3.59
CA CYS A 393 16.87 4.84 4.84
C CYS A 393 17.59 3.64 5.45
N ARG A 394 16.95 2.46 5.48
CA ARG A 394 17.55 1.25 6.05
C ARG A 394 18.79 0.82 5.28
N LEU A 395 18.78 0.92 3.95
CA LEU A 395 19.93 0.62 3.12
C LEU A 395 21.05 1.66 3.34
N CYS A 396 20.73 2.94 3.36
CA CYS A 396 21.71 4.00 3.59
C CYS A 396 22.37 3.88 4.98
N GLU A 397 21.62 3.53 6.02
CA GLU A 397 22.19 3.24 7.34
C GLU A 397 23.17 2.06 7.28
N PHE A 398 22.82 0.99 6.56
CA PHE A 398 23.70 -0.17 6.38
C PHE A 398 24.99 0.19 5.61
N ILE A 399 24.88 1.00 4.56
CA ILE A 399 26.02 1.52 3.78
C ILE A 399 26.91 2.42 4.62
N SER A 400 26.31 3.33 5.40
CA SER A 400 27.04 4.24 6.30
C SER A 400 27.86 3.47 7.34
N ARG A 401 27.32 2.38 7.92
CA ARG A 401 28.07 1.51 8.83
C ARG A 401 29.25 0.81 8.16
N LYS A 402 29.09 0.41 6.90
CA LYS A 402 30.20 -0.15 6.11
C LYS A 402 31.27 0.90 5.82
N GLY A 403 30.89 2.16 5.62
CA GLY A 403 31.79 3.26 5.26
C GLY A 403 31.69 3.68 3.80
N GLY A 404 30.56 3.37 3.15
CA GLY A 404 30.30 3.74 1.77
C GLY A 404 31.30 3.14 0.80
N ARG A 405 31.61 3.89 -0.26
CA ARG A 405 32.61 3.49 -1.28
C ARG A 405 34.03 3.29 -0.73
N ASN A 406 34.32 3.85 0.45
CA ASN A 406 35.62 3.76 1.10
C ASN A 406 35.79 2.52 1.99
N ALA A 407 34.76 1.66 2.06
CA ALA A 407 34.76 0.40 2.81
C ALA A 407 35.73 -0.66 2.24
#